data_AF-M4S1S2-F1
#
_entry.id   AF-M4S1S2-F1
#
_cell.length_a   1.000
_cell.length_b   1.000
_cell.length_c   1.000
_cell.angle_alpha   90.00
_cell.angle_beta   90.00
_cell.angle_gamma   90.00
#
_symmetry.space_group_name_H-M   'P 1'
#
loop_
_entity.id
_entity.type
_entity.pdbx_description
1 polymer ?
#
loop_
_entity_poly.entity_id
_entity_poly.type
_entity_poly.pdbx_seq_one_letter_code
_entity_poly.pdbx_strand_id
1 'polypeptide(L)'
;MAEEGQPDGAKAGRTITVDRHQNGLPFARIALAGAAAIALVAVGLQFSKGGATGDTAVASAPADQPLSQQADVGTMIARLEKKLADTPDDAEGWRMLGWSYYGTGRFADAVKAYRRATALDPANAEGWSALGEAIVLALPSGQPAAITPEADAAFRKAVSIDPANPRARYFLGVKKDLAGDHKGAIDDWIALLKDTPAGAPWEGNVRQTIEQTAAQNNIDLAGRMPAPAVPPGSAATDAIPGPTREDIAAASALPPGQQDAMVRGMVDSLAAKLKADPKNADGWLRLIRSYTVLGDRKAAAGALKDARAAFAGDAPTLARIDEGARQLGISAP
;
A
#
# COMPACT_ATOMS: atom_id res chain seq x y z
N MET A 1 77.72 34.28 -5.44
CA MET A 1 76.89 33.39 -4.60
C MET A 1 75.47 33.89 -4.75
N ALA A 2 74.61 33.04 -5.30
CA ALA A 2 73.22 33.34 -5.61
C ALA A 2 72.33 33.01 -4.40
N GLU A 3 71.31 33.83 -4.14
CA GLU A 3 69.97 33.34 -3.81
C GLU A 3 68.94 34.46 -4.04
N GLU A 4 67.95 34.14 -4.87
CA GLU A 4 66.80 34.95 -5.27
C GLU A 4 65.78 35.05 -4.11
N GLY A 5 65.33 36.27 -3.81
CA GLY A 5 64.14 36.52 -2.99
C GLY A 5 62.98 36.97 -3.86
N GLN A 6 62.15 36.02 -4.29
CA GLN A 6 60.91 36.22 -5.07
C GLN A 6 59.83 36.94 -4.22
N PRO A 7 59.05 37.89 -4.81
CA PRO A 7 58.06 38.69 -4.07
C PRO A 7 56.76 37.93 -3.76
N ASP A 8 56.24 38.17 -2.55
CA ASP A 8 55.04 37.56 -1.98
C ASP A 8 53.76 38.10 -2.64
N GLY A 9 52.93 37.17 -3.11
CA GLY A 9 51.83 37.39 -4.02
C GLY A 9 50.55 37.91 -3.36
N ALA A 10 49.82 38.70 -4.15
CA ALA A 10 48.47 39.18 -3.93
C ALA A 10 47.54 38.16 -3.24
N LYS A 11 46.85 38.61 -2.18
CA LYS A 11 45.70 37.93 -1.58
C LYS A 11 44.53 37.89 -2.57
N ALA A 12 44.52 36.88 -3.44
CA ALA A 12 43.30 36.42 -4.10
C ALA A 12 42.46 35.66 -3.06
N GLY A 13 41.34 36.26 -2.64
CA GLY A 13 40.34 35.55 -1.86
C GLY A 13 39.83 34.36 -2.66
N ARG A 14 40.12 33.15 -2.18
CA ARG A 14 39.56 31.90 -2.75
C ARG A 14 38.04 31.98 -2.68
N THR A 15 37.42 32.11 -3.84
CA THR A 15 36.04 31.69 -4.05
C THR A 15 35.97 30.21 -3.67
N ILE A 16 35.37 29.90 -2.52
CA ILE A 16 35.03 28.52 -2.17
C ILE A 16 33.89 28.13 -3.09
N THR A 17 34.23 27.51 -4.21
CA THR A 17 33.29 26.74 -5.02
C THR A 17 32.83 25.58 -4.14
N VAL A 18 31.66 25.73 -3.51
CA VAL A 18 30.97 24.60 -2.90
C VAL A 18 30.49 23.73 -4.04
N ASP A 19 31.25 22.67 -4.30
CA ASP A 19 30.88 21.59 -5.20
C ASP A 19 29.64 20.91 -4.63
N ARG A 20 28.46 21.40 -5.05
CA ARG A 20 27.16 20.79 -4.74
C ARG A 20 27.02 19.54 -5.60
N HIS A 21 27.82 18.53 -5.29
CA HIS A 21 27.65 17.19 -5.84
C HIS A 21 26.25 16.67 -5.44
N GLN A 22 25.34 16.75 -6.40
CA GLN A 22 24.42 15.69 -6.82
C GLN A 22 24.07 14.67 -5.73
N ASN A 23 23.01 14.91 -4.95
CA ASN A 23 22.24 13.87 -4.24
C ASN A 23 20.86 14.37 -3.75
N GLY A 24 20.20 15.24 -4.53
CA GLY A 24 18.90 15.83 -4.17
C GLY A 24 17.66 15.12 -4.71
N LEU A 25 17.72 13.80 -4.99
CA LEU A 25 16.73 13.14 -5.87
C LEU A 25 16.10 11.79 -5.44
N PRO A 26 16.22 11.25 -4.21
CA PRO A 26 15.42 10.07 -3.84
C PRO A 26 14.02 10.40 -3.28
N PHE A 27 13.79 11.57 -2.67
CA PHE A 27 12.61 11.85 -1.83
C PHE A 27 11.31 12.10 -2.61
N ALA A 28 11.38 12.82 -3.73
CA ALA A 28 10.24 13.11 -4.61
C ALA A 28 9.52 11.84 -5.13
N ARG A 29 10.25 10.72 -5.25
CA ARG A 29 9.72 9.45 -5.75
C ARG A 29 9.05 8.60 -4.67
N ILE A 30 9.42 8.77 -3.40
CA ILE A 30 8.92 7.96 -2.29
C ILE A 30 7.60 8.53 -1.75
N ALA A 31 7.47 9.86 -1.67
CA ALA A 31 6.19 10.51 -1.32
C ALA A 31 5.06 10.19 -2.31
N LEU A 32 5.41 9.92 -3.58
CA LEU A 32 4.50 9.48 -4.64
C LEU A 32 4.26 7.97 -4.68
N ALA A 33 5.18 7.16 -4.14
CA ALA A 33 5.01 5.71 -4.07
C ALA A 33 3.87 5.29 -3.11
N GLY A 34 3.58 6.09 -2.08
CA GLY A 34 2.42 5.87 -1.20
C GLY A 34 1.07 6.03 -1.90
N ALA A 35 1.01 6.79 -3.00
CA ALA A 35 -0.22 7.08 -3.74
C ALA A 35 -0.73 5.89 -4.56
N ALA A 36 0.19 5.13 -5.18
CA ALA A 36 -0.15 3.98 -6.03
C ALA A 36 -1.01 2.91 -5.33
N ALA A 37 -0.96 2.82 -3.99
CA ALA A 37 -1.80 1.90 -3.20
C ALA A 37 -3.18 2.47 -2.85
N ILE A 38 -3.35 3.80 -2.83
CA ILE A 38 -4.63 4.47 -2.53
C ILE A 38 -5.59 4.37 -3.74
N ALA A 39 -5.06 4.22 -4.96
CA ALA A 39 -5.83 4.07 -6.19
C ALA A 39 -6.54 2.71 -6.38
N LEU A 40 -6.13 1.65 -5.68
CA LEU A 40 -6.62 0.29 -5.96
C LEU A 40 -7.95 -0.09 -5.27
N VAL A 41 -8.58 0.79 -4.47
CA VAL A 41 -9.48 0.32 -3.39
C VAL A 41 -10.96 0.76 -3.49
N ALA A 42 -11.36 1.60 -4.44
CA ALA A 42 -12.76 2.10 -4.44
C ALA A 42 -13.83 1.10 -4.96
N VAL A 43 -13.48 -0.13 -5.39
CA VAL A 43 -14.45 -1.08 -6.01
C VAL A 43 -14.81 -2.28 -5.11
N GLY A 44 -14.04 -2.58 -4.07
CA GLY A 44 -14.32 -3.74 -3.20
C GLY A 44 -15.63 -3.65 -2.39
N LEU A 45 -16.16 -2.43 -2.17
CA LEU A 45 -17.28 -2.21 -1.25
C LEU A 45 -18.64 -1.95 -1.92
N GLN A 46 -18.73 -1.93 -3.25
CA GLN A 46 -20.02 -1.69 -3.95
C GLN A 46 -20.64 -2.92 -4.65
N PHE A 47 -19.90 -4.02 -4.84
CA PHE A 47 -20.46 -5.25 -5.42
C PHE A 47 -21.20 -6.15 -4.41
N SER A 48 -21.23 -5.82 -3.12
CA SER A 48 -21.98 -6.60 -2.12
C SER A 48 -23.43 -6.16 -1.91
N LYS A 49 -23.91 -5.10 -2.59
CA LYS A 49 -25.28 -4.57 -2.40
C LYS A 49 -26.20 -4.62 -3.62
N GLY A 50 -25.75 -5.16 -4.75
CA GLY A 50 -26.58 -5.31 -5.96
C GLY A 50 -26.84 -6.78 -6.31
N GLY A 51 -27.82 -7.40 -5.67
CA GLY A 51 -28.34 -8.70 -6.12
C GLY A 51 -29.30 -8.52 -7.30
N ALA A 52 -28.96 -9.07 -8.46
CA ALA A 52 -29.91 -9.60 -9.44
C ALA A 52 -29.20 -10.46 -10.49
N THR A 53 -29.47 -11.77 -10.39
CA THR A 53 -29.47 -12.82 -11.42
C THR A 53 -29.24 -12.40 -12.88
N GLY A 54 -28.28 -13.07 -13.52
CA GLY A 54 -28.15 -13.14 -14.98
C GLY A 54 -27.07 -14.15 -15.36
N ASP A 55 -27.49 -15.36 -15.75
CA ASP A 55 -26.63 -16.45 -16.18
C ASP A 55 -25.71 -16.06 -17.35
N THR A 56 -24.40 -16.18 -17.17
CA THR A 56 -23.50 -16.68 -18.22
C THR A 56 -22.44 -17.54 -17.56
N ALA A 57 -22.60 -18.84 -17.70
CA ALA A 57 -21.55 -19.81 -17.47
C ALA A 57 -20.34 -19.48 -18.36
N VAL A 58 -19.16 -19.30 -17.75
CA VAL A 58 -17.89 -19.31 -18.48
C VAL A 58 -17.16 -20.58 -18.07
N ALA A 59 -17.04 -21.47 -19.04
CA ALA A 59 -16.38 -22.76 -18.91
C ALA A 59 -14.91 -22.60 -18.50
N SER A 60 -14.48 -23.48 -17.61
CA SER A 60 -13.08 -23.65 -17.20
C SER A 60 -12.20 -24.02 -18.39
N ALA A 61 -11.08 -23.33 -18.57
CA ALA A 61 -9.94 -23.79 -19.37
C ALA A 61 -8.65 -23.74 -18.51
N PRO A 62 -7.68 -24.64 -18.73
CA PRO A 62 -6.65 -24.96 -17.74
C PRO A 62 -5.41 -24.06 -17.82
N ALA A 63 -4.63 -24.13 -16.74
CA ALA A 63 -3.42 -23.39 -16.43
C ALA A 63 -2.28 -23.62 -17.44
N ASP A 64 -1.88 -22.56 -18.14
CA ASP A 64 -0.52 -22.28 -18.66
C ASP A 64 -0.57 -21.02 -19.55
N GLN A 65 -0.25 -19.81 -19.05
CA GLN A 65 0.27 -18.68 -19.86
C GLN A 65 0.69 -17.47 -18.97
N PRO A 66 1.99 -17.09 -18.92
CA PRO A 66 2.44 -15.80 -18.39
C PRO A 66 2.54 -14.64 -19.41
N LEU A 67 1.87 -14.70 -20.57
CA LEU A 67 1.82 -13.61 -21.57
C LEU A 67 0.39 -13.10 -21.89
N SER A 68 -0.64 -13.68 -21.26
CA SER A 68 -2.05 -13.45 -21.57
C SER A 68 -2.68 -12.27 -20.81
N GLN A 69 -2.25 -11.96 -19.58
CA GLN A 69 -2.90 -10.92 -18.76
C GLN A 69 -2.73 -9.50 -19.30
N GLN A 70 -1.56 -9.14 -19.83
CA GLN A 70 -1.34 -7.80 -20.41
C GLN A 70 -2.10 -7.62 -21.74
N ALA A 71 -2.17 -8.67 -22.55
CA ALA A 71 -2.97 -8.69 -23.78
C ALA A 71 -4.47 -8.59 -23.49
N ASP A 72 -4.93 -9.19 -22.38
CA ASP A 72 -6.32 -9.13 -21.94
C ASP A 72 -6.71 -7.73 -21.43
N VAL A 73 -5.87 -7.10 -20.59
CA VAL A 73 -6.12 -5.72 -20.10
C VAL A 73 -6.15 -4.71 -21.24
N GLY A 74 -5.23 -4.79 -22.20
CA GLY A 74 -5.23 -3.92 -23.38
C GLY A 74 -6.49 -4.08 -24.23
N THR A 75 -6.96 -5.32 -24.39
CA THR A 75 -8.22 -5.62 -25.11
C THR A 75 -9.44 -5.06 -24.38
N MET A 76 -9.47 -5.13 -23.05
CA MET A 76 -10.56 -4.58 -22.23
C MET A 76 -10.61 -3.04 -22.31
N ILE A 77 -9.45 -2.38 -22.28
CA ILE A 77 -9.34 -0.93 -22.49
C ILE A 77 -9.90 -0.54 -23.86
N ALA A 78 -9.50 -1.24 -24.92
CA ALA A 78 -9.98 -0.94 -26.28
C ALA A 78 -11.50 -1.12 -26.44
N ARG A 79 -12.09 -2.12 -25.78
CA ARG A 79 -13.56 -2.29 -25.76
C ARG A 79 -14.24 -1.14 -25.04
N LEU A 80 -13.66 -0.68 -23.92
CA LEU A 80 -14.21 0.42 -23.14
C LEU A 80 -14.09 1.75 -23.89
N GLU A 81 -12.96 2.01 -24.56
CA GLU A 81 -12.77 3.15 -25.47
C GLU A 81 -13.85 3.16 -26.57
N LYS A 82 -14.06 2.02 -27.25
CA LYS A 82 -15.09 1.90 -28.29
C LYS A 82 -16.49 2.17 -27.74
N LYS A 83 -16.84 1.56 -26.61
CA LYS A 83 -18.14 1.76 -25.97
C LYS A 83 -18.37 3.25 -25.65
N LEU A 84 -17.36 3.92 -25.11
CA LEU A 84 -17.44 5.33 -24.72
C LEU A 84 -17.44 6.29 -25.92
N ALA A 85 -16.94 5.86 -27.08
CA ALA A 85 -17.14 6.60 -28.32
C ALA A 85 -18.62 6.62 -28.73
N ASP A 86 -19.34 5.50 -28.53
CA ASP A 86 -20.78 5.39 -28.80
C ASP A 86 -21.65 5.98 -27.67
N THR A 87 -21.12 6.02 -26.44
CA THR A 87 -21.82 6.51 -25.23
C THR A 87 -20.99 7.56 -24.48
N PRO A 88 -20.80 8.76 -25.07
CA PRO A 88 -19.85 9.75 -24.56
C PRO A 88 -20.26 10.39 -23.22
N ASP A 89 -21.50 10.19 -22.77
CA ASP A 89 -22.04 10.78 -21.53
C ASP A 89 -22.08 9.79 -20.35
N ASP A 90 -21.46 8.60 -20.49
CA ASP A 90 -21.32 7.60 -19.41
C ASP A 90 -20.18 7.99 -18.45
N ALA A 91 -20.49 8.80 -17.42
CA ALA A 91 -19.52 9.28 -16.43
C ALA A 91 -18.76 8.14 -15.74
N GLU A 92 -19.47 7.06 -15.40
CA GLU A 92 -18.90 5.89 -14.72
C GLU A 92 -17.98 5.10 -15.66
N GLY A 93 -18.39 4.91 -16.91
CA GLY A 93 -17.54 4.31 -17.93
C GLY A 93 -16.24 5.10 -18.15
N TRP A 94 -16.31 6.44 -18.20
CA TRP A 94 -15.11 7.29 -18.27
C TRP A 94 -14.21 7.15 -17.03
N ARG A 95 -14.81 7.00 -15.84
CA ARG A 95 -14.06 6.76 -14.59
C ARG A 95 -13.36 5.39 -14.63
N MET A 96 -14.05 4.34 -15.07
CA MET A 96 -13.46 3.00 -15.24
C MET A 96 -12.33 3.00 -16.28
N LEU A 97 -12.46 3.78 -17.36
CA LEU A 97 -11.40 3.91 -18.36
C LEU A 97 -10.18 4.62 -17.77
N GLY A 98 -10.40 5.69 -17.01
CA GLY A 98 -9.35 6.37 -16.25
C GLY A 98 -8.62 5.43 -15.29
N TRP A 99 -9.36 4.58 -14.57
CA TRP A 99 -8.79 3.58 -13.66
C TRP A 99 -7.97 2.52 -14.40
N SER A 100 -8.47 2.05 -15.55
CA SER A 100 -7.77 1.06 -16.37
C SER A 100 -6.46 1.61 -16.94
N TYR A 101 -6.46 2.87 -17.40
CA TYR A 101 -5.23 3.55 -17.81
C TYR A 101 -4.28 3.78 -16.65
N TYR A 102 -4.81 4.16 -15.48
CA TYR A 102 -4.00 4.35 -14.28
C TYR A 102 -3.29 3.05 -13.88
N GLY A 103 -4.01 1.94 -13.80
CA GLY A 103 -3.46 0.62 -13.43
C GLY A 103 -2.43 0.07 -14.41
N THR A 104 -2.44 0.56 -15.66
CA THR A 104 -1.46 0.22 -16.70
C THR A 104 -0.33 1.26 -16.84
N GLY A 105 -0.26 2.25 -15.95
CA GLY A 105 0.76 3.29 -15.96
C GLY A 105 0.59 4.35 -17.06
N ARG A 106 -0.52 4.32 -17.81
CA ARG A 106 -0.86 5.31 -18.84
C ARG A 106 -1.49 6.56 -18.21
N PHE A 107 -0.76 7.21 -17.30
CA PHE A 107 -1.29 8.31 -16.49
C PHE A 107 -1.81 9.49 -17.32
N ALA A 108 -1.15 9.84 -18.43
CA ALA A 108 -1.60 10.92 -19.30
C ALA A 108 -2.97 10.64 -19.95
N ASP A 109 -3.27 9.37 -20.26
CA ASP A 109 -4.58 8.98 -20.78
C ASP A 109 -5.61 8.86 -19.65
N ALA A 110 -5.19 8.40 -18.47
CA ALA A 110 -6.01 8.43 -17.27
C ALA A 110 -6.51 9.83 -16.94
N VAL A 111 -5.65 10.85 -17.05
CA VAL A 111 -6.03 12.26 -16.87
C VAL A 111 -7.15 12.66 -17.85
N LYS A 112 -7.05 12.31 -19.13
CA LYS A 112 -8.09 12.64 -20.12
C LYS A 112 -9.43 12.01 -19.76
N ALA A 113 -9.42 10.71 -19.41
CA ALA A 113 -10.62 9.97 -19.07
C ALA A 113 -11.26 10.49 -17.76
N TYR A 114 -10.47 10.74 -16.71
CA TYR A 114 -10.97 11.29 -15.45
C TYR A 114 -11.47 12.74 -15.58
N ARG A 115 -10.87 13.58 -16.44
CA ARG A 115 -11.41 14.91 -16.76
C ARG A 115 -12.80 14.81 -17.39
N ARG A 116 -13.01 13.83 -18.29
CA ARG A 116 -14.34 13.61 -18.87
C ARG A 116 -15.33 13.11 -17.83
N ALA A 117 -14.93 12.15 -16.99
CA ALA A 117 -15.77 11.64 -15.90
C ALA A 117 -16.21 12.75 -14.93
N THR A 118 -15.28 13.58 -14.47
CA THR A 118 -15.56 14.69 -13.52
C THR A 118 -16.35 15.84 -14.13
N ALA A 119 -16.27 16.03 -15.45
CA ALA A 119 -17.14 16.97 -16.17
C ALA A 119 -18.59 16.49 -16.27
N LEU A 120 -18.80 15.18 -16.38
CA LEU A 120 -20.13 14.55 -16.46
C LEU A 120 -20.77 14.36 -15.08
N ASP A 121 -19.97 14.00 -14.07
CA ASP A 121 -20.39 13.89 -12.67
C ASP A 121 -19.49 14.76 -11.76
N PRO A 122 -19.80 16.06 -11.64
CA PRO A 122 -19.01 16.98 -10.82
C PRO A 122 -19.19 16.77 -9.30
N ALA A 123 -20.12 15.91 -8.88
CA ALA A 123 -20.37 15.56 -7.49
C ALA A 123 -19.63 14.29 -7.05
N ASN A 124 -18.81 13.69 -7.92
CA ASN A 124 -18.04 12.50 -7.60
C ASN A 124 -16.70 12.82 -6.94
N ALA A 125 -16.62 12.74 -5.60
CA ALA A 125 -15.37 13.03 -4.88
C ALA A 125 -14.21 12.12 -5.32
N GLU A 126 -14.50 10.85 -5.62
CA GLU A 126 -13.50 9.84 -5.99
C GLU A 126 -12.90 10.10 -7.37
N GLY A 127 -13.72 10.51 -8.35
CA GLY A 127 -13.27 10.93 -9.67
C GLY A 127 -12.35 12.16 -9.61
N TRP A 128 -12.67 13.13 -8.74
CA TRP A 128 -11.84 14.32 -8.53
C TRP A 128 -10.50 13.98 -7.89
N SER A 129 -10.48 13.13 -6.86
CA SER A 129 -9.23 12.75 -6.21
C SER A 129 -8.36 11.87 -7.13
N ALA A 130 -8.97 10.97 -7.91
CA ALA A 130 -8.27 10.15 -8.90
C ALA A 130 -7.69 10.99 -10.06
N LEU A 131 -8.41 12.04 -10.50
CA LEU A 131 -7.89 13.01 -11.47
C LEU A 131 -6.64 13.71 -10.93
N GLY A 132 -6.70 14.24 -9.70
CA GLY A 132 -5.57 14.91 -9.07
C GLY A 132 -4.33 14.02 -9.00
N GLU A 133 -4.51 12.78 -8.58
CA GLU A 133 -3.41 11.80 -8.51
C GLU A 133 -2.84 11.46 -9.89
N ALA A 134 -3.70 11.22 -10.89
CA ALA A 134 -3.27 10.95 -12.24
C ALA A 134 -2.46 12.12 -12.84
N ILE A 135 -2.84 13.37 -12.54
CA ILE A 135 -2.08 14.57 -12.96
C ILE A 135 -0.68 14.56 -12.34
N VAL A 136 -0.57 14.23 -11.04
CA VAL A 136 0.72 14.19 -10.34
C VAL A 136 1.62 13.10 -10.91
N LEU A 137 1.08 11.92 -11.20
CA LEU A 137 1.86 10.79 -11.75
C LEU A 137 2.16 10.94 -13.25
N ALA A 138 1.40 11.75 -13.98
CA ALA A 138 1.66 12.07 -15.38
C ALA A 138 2.80 13.09 -15.57
N LEU A 139 3.34 13.67 -14.49
CA LEU A 139 4.44 14.63 -14.59
C LEU A 139 5.71 13.98 -15.19
N PRO A 140 6.45 14.70 -16.05
CA PRO A 140 7.66 14.15 -16.67
C PRO A 140 8.71 13.72 -15.64
N SER A 141 9.34 12.58 -15.89
CA SER A 141 10.48 12.13 -15.10
C SER A 141 11.62 13.15 -15.13
N GLY A 142 12.28 13.35 -13.99
CA GLY A 142 13.42 14.29 -13.87
C GLY A 142 13.03 15.70 -13.43
N GLN A 143 11.73 16.00 -13.33
CA GLN A 143 11.24 17.21 -12.66
C GLN A 143 11.10 16.97 -11.15
N PRO A 144 11.23 18.01 -10.31
CA PRO A 144 10.88 17.92 -8.90
C PRO A 144 9.44 17.47 -8.72
N ALA A 145 9.16 16.63 -7.71
CA ALA A 145 7.78 16.33 -7.35
C ALA A 145 7.05 17.64 -7.03
N ALA A 146 5.86 17.79 -7.59
CA ALA A 146 5.05 18.98 -7.41
C ALA A 146 3.57 18.60 -7.42
N ILE A 147 2.80 19.25 -6.56
CA ILE A 147 1.35 19.31 -6.70
C ILE A 147 1.04 20.53 -7.55
N THR A 148 0.72 20.29 -8.83
CA THR A 148 0.38 21.37 -9.76
C THR A 148 -0.91 22.09 -9.32
N PRO A 149 -1.15 23.34 -9.75
CA PRO A 149 -2.40 24.04 -9.44
C PRO A 149 -3.65 23.26 -9.84
N GLU A 150 -3.59 22.51 -10.95
CA GLU A 150 -4.71 21.69 -11.40
C GLU A 150 -4.94 20.48 -10.48
N ALA A 151 -3.88 19.75 -10.11
CA ALA A 151 -4.00 18.63 -9.17
C ALA A 151 -4.53 19.09 -7.81
N ASP A 152 -4.01 20.22 -7.31
CA ASP A 152 -4.47 20.85 -6.06
C ASP A 152 -5.95 21.26 -6.13
N ALA A 153 -6.40 21.84 -7.25
CA ALA A 153 -7.81 22.15 -7.45
C ALA A 153 -8.69 20.89 -7.44
N ALA A 154 -8.22 19.81 -8.06
CA ALA A 154 -8.93 18.53 -8.07
C ALA A 154 -9.03 17.90 -6.67
N PHE A 155 -7.94 17.87 -5.90
CA PHE A 155 -7.98 17.41 -4.50
C PHE A 155 -8.86 18.28 -3.61
N ARG A 156 -8.79 19.61 -3.75
CA ARG A 156 -9.66 20.54 -3.02
C ARG A 156 -11.13 20.35 -3.38
N LYS A 157 -11.45 20.05 -4.65
CA LYS A 157 -12.80 19.72 -5.07
C LYS A 157 -13.28 18.39 -4.46
N ALA A 158 -12.43 17.37 -4.42
CA ALA A 158 -12.75 16.10 -3.77
C ALA A 158 -13.09 16.28 -2.28
N VAL A 159 -12.26 16.98 -1.50
CA VAL A 159 -12.54 17.21 -0.07
C VAL A 159 -13.73 18.13 0.19
N SER A 160 -14.09 19.00 -0.77
CA SER A 160 -15.31 19.81 -0.68
C SER A 160 -16.60 18.99 -0.80
N ILE A 161 -16.51 17.82 -1.45
CA ILE A 161 -17.63 16.88 -1.64
C ILE A 161 -17.63 15.84 -0.52
N ASP A 162 -16.47 15.22 -0.29
CA ASP A 162 -16.24 14.23 0.76
C ASP A 162 -15.02 14.65 1.61
N PRO A 163 -15.25 15.31 2.76
CA PRO A 163 -14.17 15.71 3.66
C PRO A 163 -13.32 14.55 4.19
N ALA A 164 -13.81 13.32 4.13
CA ALA A 164 -13.10 12.12 4.58
C ALA A 164 -12.27 11.45 3.47
N ASN A 165 -12.30 11.96 2.22
CA ASN A 165 -11.63 11.29 1.10
C ASN A 165 -10.13 11.10 1.35
N PRO A 166 -9.64 9.84 1.51
CA PRO A 166 -8.29 9.58 2.00
C PRO A 166 -7.22 9.98 0.99
N ARG A 167 -7.47 9.79 -0.31
CA ARG A 167 -6.54 10.18 -1.40
C ARG A 167 -6.31 11.67 -1.41
N ALA A 168 -7.39 12.45 -1.40
CA ALA A 168 -7.29 13.90 -1.45
C ALA A 168 -6.62 14.47 -0.19
N ARG A 169 -6.97 13.96 1.00
CA ARG A 169 -6.32 14.35 2.27
C ARG A 169 -4.82 14.04 2.26
N TYR A 170 -4.43 12.85 1.79
CA TYR A 170 -3.02 12.47 1.69
C TYR A 170 -2.23 13.45 0.83
N PHE A 171 -2.72 13.75 -0.39
CA PHE A 171 -2.03 14.63 -1.33
C PHE A 171 -2.04 16.11 -0.94
N LEU A 172 -3.05 16.58 -0.21
CA LEU A 172 -3.02 17.91 0.40
C LEU A 172 -1.95 18.00 1.50
N GLY A 173 -1.72 16.92 2.26
CA GLY A 173 -0.56 16.79 3.16
C GLY A 173 0.77 16.79 2.40
N VAL A 174 0.87 16.06 1.28
CA VAL A 174 2.07 16.10 0.40
C VAL A 174 2.34 17.51 -0.10
N LYS A 175 1.30 18.29 -0.47
CA LYS A 175 1.46 19.68 -0.86
C LYS A 175 2.09 20.53 0.25
N LYS A 176 1.65 20.35 1.51
CA LYS A 176 2.24 21.05 2.67
C LYS A 176 3.71 20.65 2.87
N ASP A 177 4.00 19.36 2.78
CA ASP A 177 5.35 18.82 2.92
C ASP A 177 6.31 19.41 1.86
N LEU A 178 5.88 19.44 0.59
CA LEU A 178 6.63 20.06 -0.51
C LEU A 178 6.80 21.57 -0.36
N ALA A 179 5.90 22.23 0.36
CA ALA A 179 6.00 23.66 0.69
C ALA A 179 6.88 23.92 1.93
N GLY A 180 7.44 22.88 2.55
CA GLY A 180 8.28 22.97 3.75
C GLY A 180 7.50 22.91 5.07
N ASP A 181 6.17 22.84 5.04
CA ASP A 181 5.34 22.64 6.23
C ASP A 181 5.25 21.14 6.59
N HIS A 182 6.41 20.56 6.91
CA HIS A 182 6.56 19.15 7.26
C HIS A 182 5.75 18.78 8.51
N LYS A 183 5.68 19.70 9.48
CA LYS A 183 4.91 19.50 10.71
C LYS A 183 3.40 19.48 10.42
N GLY A 184 2.90 20.44 9.66
CA GLY A 184 1.50 20.50 9.26
C GLY A 184 1.09 19.33 8.36
N ALA A 185 1.99 18.84 7.50
CA ALA A 185 1.77 17.62 6.72
C ALA A 185 1.61 16.38 7.61
N ILE A 186 2.51 16.21 8.60
CA ILE A 186 2.42 15.12 9.58
C ILE A 186 1.14 15.22 10.40
N ASP A 187 0.73 16.41 10.84
CA ASP A 187 -0.53 16.61 11.57
C ASP A 187 -1.74 16.17 10.74
N ASP A 188 -1.78 16.55 9.45
CA ASP A 188 -2.84 16.14 8.54
C ASP A 188 -2.87 14.62 8.30
N TRP A 189 -1.70 13.99 8.10
CA TRP A 189 -1.61 12.54 7.90
C TRP A 189 -1.97 11.75 9.17
N ILE A 190 -1.62 12.26 10.36
CA ILE A 190 -2.06 11.67 11.62
C ILE A 190 -3.58 11.79 11.76
N ALA A 191 -4.18 12.91 11.38
CA ALA A 191 -5.63 13.06 11.35
C ALA A 191 -6.27 12.08 10.34
N LEU A 192 -5.68 11.90 9.17
CA LEU A 192 -6.10 10.88 8.20
C LEU A 192 -6.05 9.47 8.80
N LEU A 193 -5.00 9.11 9.53
CA LEU A 193 -4.89 7.80 10.18
C LEU A 193 -5.94 7.60 11.28
N LYS A 194 -6.35 8.65 12.00
CA LYS A 194 -7.41 8.55 13.02
C LYS A 194 -8.77 8.21 12.40
N ASP A 195 -9.03 8.70 11.20
CA ASP A 195 -10.28 8.46 10.46
C ASP A 195 -10.19 7.22 9.55
N THR A 196 -9.03 6.55 9.52
CA THR A 196 -8.78 5.40 8.64
C THR A 196 -9.47 4.14 9.19
N PRO A 197 -10.31 3.45 8.41
CA PRO A 197 -10.91 2.18 8.82
C PRO A 197 -9.88 1.09 9.06
N ALA A 198 -10.21 0.16 9.95
CA ALA A 198 -9.37 -0.98 10.25
C ALA A 198 -9.11 -1.88 9.03
N GLY A 199 -7.85 -2.25 8.83
CA GLY A 199 -7.42 -3.05 7.67
C GLY A 199 -7.35 -2.27 6.36
N ALA A 200 -7.42 -0.93 6.39
CA ALA A 200 -7.24 -0.12 5.19
C ALA A 200 -5.84 -0.38 4.57
N PRO A 201 -5.75 -0.78 3.30
CA PRO A 201 -4.48 -1.18 2.68
C PRO A 201 -3.48 -0.02 2.53
N TRP A 202 -3.94 1.23 2.61
CA TRP A 202 -3.08 2.42 2.56
C TRP A 202 -2.49 2.81 3.93
N GLU A 203 -3.00 2.26 5.04
CA GLU A 203 -2.62 2.67 6.39
C GLU A 203 -1.10 2.57 6.62
N GLY A 204 -0.50 1.45 6.21
CA GLY A 204 0.94 1.21 6.36
C GLY A 204 1.77 2.25 5.61
N ASN A 205 1.36 2.61 4.39
CA ASN A 205 2.09 3.59 3.58
C ASN A 205 2.01 5.00 4.20
N VAL A 206 0.85 5.40 4.71
CA VAL A 206 0.70 6.71 5.38
C VAL A 206 1.55 6.77 6.65
N ARG A 207 1.59 5.70 7.45
CA ARG A 207 2.47 5.61 8.63
C ARG A 207 3.94 5.74 8.26
N GLN A 208 4.36 5.00 7.24
CA GLN A 208 5.73 5.07 6.74
C GLN A 208 6.09 6.47 6.24
N THR A 209 5.19 7.16 5.53
CA THR A 209 5.39 8.55 5.10
C THR A 209 5.58 9.48 6.31
N ILE A 210 4.74 9.37 7.34
CA ILE A 210 4.88 10.16 8.57
C ILE A 210 6.24 9.93 9.24
N GLU A 211 6.63 8.68 9.43
CA GLU A 211 7.89 8.31 10.10
C GLU A 211 9.11 8.84 9.32
N GLN A 212 9.09 8.73 8.00
CA GLN A 212 10.18 9.23 7.15
C GLN A 212 10.28 10.75 7.16
N THR A 213 9.16 11.45 6.96
CA THR A 213 9.13 12.92 7.00
C THR A 213 9.57 13.42 8.36
N ALA A 214 9.16 12.75 9.45
CA ALA A 214 9.55 13.13 10.80
C ALA A 214 11.06 12.93 11.04
N ALA A 215 11.60 11.77 10.66
CA ALA A 215 13.02 11.47 10.81
C ALA A 215 13.91 12.44 10.02
N GLN A 216 13.52 12.78 8.78
CA GLN A 216 14.29 13.70 7.93
C GLN A 216 14.29 15.13 8.45
N ASN A 217 13.24 15.54 9.14
CA ASN A 217 13.04 16.90 9.61
C ASN A 217 13.21 17.06 11.13
N ASN A 218 13.71 16.03 11.82
CA ASN A 218 13.91 16.01 13.28
C ASN A 218 12.62 16.35 14.07
N ILE A 219 11.48 15.81 13.64
CA ILE A 219 10.17 16.03 14.27
C ILE A 219 9.86 14.87 15.21
N ASP A 220 9.51 15.18 16.46
CA ASP A 220 9.09 14.17 17.43
C ASP A 220 7.66 13.65 17.17
N LEU A 221 7.53 12.32 17.19
CA LEU A 221 6.28 11.58 17.00
C LEU A 221 5.76 10.94 18.30
N ALA A 222 6.48 11.06 19.42
CA ALA A 222 6.14 10.42 20.68
C ALA A 222 4.69 10.72 21.09
N GLY A 223 3.89 9.65 21.25
CA GLY A 223 2.48 9.74 21.65
C GLY A 223 1.51 10.32 20.62
N ARG A 224 1.95 10.65 19.39
CA ARG A 224 1.09 11.28 18.37
C ARG A 224 0.48 10.28 17.39
N MET A 225 1.14 9.15 17.14
CA MET A 225 0.70 8.13 16.20
C MET A 225 -0.45 7.29 16.77
N PRO A 226 -1.61 7.19 16.09
CA PRO A 226 -2.68 6.30 16.52
C PRO A 226 -2.22 4.84 16.42
N ALA A 227 -2.75 3.94 17.26
CA ALA A 227 -2.48 2.51 17.13
C ALA A 227 -2.94 1.97 15.75
N PRO A 228 -2.31 0.93 15.21
CA PRO A 228 -2.79 0.28 13.99
C PRO A 228 -4.24 -0.18 14.15
N ALA A 229 -5.07 0.10 13.15
CA ALA A 229 -6.48 -0.22 13.23
C ALA A 229 -6.67 -1.73 12.97
N VAL A 230 -6.97 -2.49 14.03
CA VAL A 230 -7.12 -3.94 13.99
C VAL A 230 -8.48 -4.30 13.34
N PRO A 231 -8.54 -5.08 12.25
CA PRO A 231 -9.80 -5.39 11.57
C PRO A 231 -10.84 -5.99 12.53
N PRO A 232 -12.12 -5.58 12.48
CA PRO A 232 -13.18 -6.29 13.20
C PRO A 232 -13.27 -7.73 12.65
N GLY A 233 -12.93 -8.70 13.50
CA GLY A 233 -12.62 -10.08 13.12
C GLY A 233 -11.25 -10.56 13.63
N SER A 234 -10.37 -9.64 14.02
CA SER A 234 -9.17 -9.91 14.85
C SER A 234 -9.41 -9.68 16.34
N ALA A 235 -10.67 -9.52 16.77
CA ALA A 235 -11.08 -9.46 18.18
C ALA A 235 -11.03 -10.85 18.87
N ALA A 236 -10.10 -11.72 18.46
CA ALA A 236 -9.68 -12.91 19.20
C ALA A 236 -8.31 -12.71 19.87
N THR A 237 -7.87 -11.47 20.06
CA THR A 237 -6.70 -11.16 20.89
C THR A 237 -6.95 -11.36 22.39
N ASP A 238 -8.18 -11.65 22.81
CA ASP A 238 -8.50 -11.90 24.22
C ASP A 238 -8.21 -13.33 24.70
N ALA A 239 -7.59 -14.19 23.87
CA ALA A 239 -7.23 -15.55 24.31
C ALA A 239 -5.73 -15.87 24.33
N ILE A 240 -4.87 -15.17 23.58
CA ILE A 240 -3.39 -15.31 23.73
C ILE A 240 -2.72 -13.98 23.35
N PRO A 241 -2.26 -13.18 24.33
CA PRO A 241 -1.48 -11.98 24.07
C PRO A 241 -0.26 -12.29 23.20
N GLY A 242 -0.03 -11.46 22.16
CA GLY A 242 1.24 -11.46 21.44
C GLY A 242 2.38 -10.96 22.35
N PRO A 243 3.64 -11.25 22.01
CA PRO A 243 4.79 -10.79 22.79
C PRO A 243 4.76 -9.25 22.90
N THR A 244 4.96 -8.74 24.10
CA THR A 244 5.02 -7.31 24.39
C THR A 244 6.27 -6.69 23.76
N ARG A 245 6.33 -5.35 23.68
CA ARG A 245 7.53 -4.65 23.20
C ARG A 245 8.77 -4.97 24.04
N GLU A 246 8.60 -5.23 25.33
CA GLU A 246 9.69 -5.69 26.21
C GLU A 246 10.15 -7.10 25.85
N ASP A 247 9.22 -8.00 25.53
CA ASP A 247 9.54 -9.37 25.09
C ASP A 247 10.32 -9.38 23.76
N ILE A 248 9.99 -8.46 22.84
CA ILE A 248 10.69 -8.30 21.56
C ILE A 248 12.10 -7.73 21.79
N ALA A 249 12.26 -6.75 22.68
CA ALA A 249 13.55 -6.17 23.01
C ALA A 249 14.47 -7.19 23.72
N ALA A 250 13.94 -7.99 24.65
CA ALA A 250 14.66 -9.05 25.34
C ALA A 250 15.09 -10.17 24.38
N ALA A 251 14.23 -10.56 23.44
CA ALA A 251 14.55 -11.55 22.41
C ALA A 251 15.71 -11.10 21.50
N SER A 252 15.76 -9.80 21.17
CA SER A 252 16.76 -9.20 20.29
C SER A 252 18.17 -9.16 20.90
N ALA A 253 18.27 -9.30 22.23
CA ALA A 253 19.52 -9.25 22.99
C ALA A 253 20.16 -10.63 23.22
N LEU A 254 19.53 -11.73 22.76
CA LEU A 254 20.03 -13.09 22.98
C LEU A 254 21.17 -13.47 22.01
N PRO A 255 22.12 -14.35 22.44
CA PRO A 255 23.20 -14.85 21.58
C PRO A 255 22.69 -15.58 20.32
N PRO A 256 23.47 -15.56 19.22
CA PRO A 256 23.12 -16.27 17.98
C PRO A 256 22.86 -17.77 18.25
N GLY A 257 21.70 -18.26 17.78
CA GLY A 257 21.26 -19.65 17.95
C GLY A 257 20.29 -19.89 19.12
N GLN A 258 20.23 -19.01 20.12
CA GLN A 258 19.25 -19.11 21.21
C GLN A 258 17.87 -18.56 20.80
N GLN A 259 17.84 -17.57 19.92
CA GLN A 259 16.63 -17.04 19.30
C GLN A 259 15.88 -18.11 18.49
N ASP A 260 16.59 -18.93 17.71
CA ASP A 260 15.99 -20.00 16.90
C ASP A 260 15.36 -21.10 17.77
N ALA A 261 16.00 -21.46 18.88
CA ALA A 261 15.46 -22.43 19.83
C ALA A 261 14.19 -21.90 20.52
N MET A 262 14.18 -20.62 20.89
CA MET A 262 13.02 -19.96 21.48
C MET A 262 11.85 -19.87 20.47
N VAL A 263 12.14 -19.49 19.22
CA VAL A 263 11.13 -19.42 18.16
C VAL A 263 10.55 -20.80 17.87
N ARG A 264 11.37 -21.85 17.79
CA ARG A 264 10.87 -23.23 17.64
C ARG A 264 9.96 -23.63 18.82
N GLY A 265 10.36 -23.36 20.06
CA GLY A 265 9.54 -23.66 21.24
C GLY A 265 8.19 -22.91 21.26
N MET A 266 8.14 -21.67 20.77
CA MET A 266 6.89 -20.91 20.62
C MET A 266 5.97 -21.52 19.56
N VAL A 267 6.54 -21.97 18.44
CA VAL A 267 5.80 -22.62 17.35
C VAL A 267 5.27 -23.99 17.78
N ASP A 268 6.06 -24.76 18.51
CA ASP A 268 5.64 -26.06 19.06
C ASP A 268 4.52 -25.91 20.09
N SER A 269 4.59 -24.87 20.94
CA SER A 269 3.54 -24.54 21.89
C SER A 269 2.23 -24.15 21.19
N LEU A 270 2.32 -23.40 20.07
CA LEU A 270 1.17 -23.07 19.24
C LEU A 270 0.57 -24.33 18.60
N ALA A 271 1.40 -25.22 18.05
CA ALA A 271 0.95 -26.49 17.48
C ALA A 271 0.22 -27.37 18.51
N ALA A 272 0.75 -27.47 19.74
CA ALA A 272 0.13 -28.23 20.82
C ALA A 272 -1.23 -27.64 21.22
N LYS A 273 -1.33 -26.30 21.32
CA LYS A 273 -2.59 -25.62 21.64
C LYS A 273 -3.65 -25.83 20.56
N LEU A 274 -3.28 -25.79 19.28
CA LEU A 274 -4.22 -26.01 18.18
C LEU A 274 -4.68 -27.46 18.06
N LYS A 275 -3.91 -28.42 18.56
CA LYS A 275 -4.40 -29.80 18.72
C LYS A 275 -5.42 -29.93 19.85
N ALA A 276 -5.29 -29.13 20.92
CA ALA A 276 -6.22 -29.10 22.03
C ALA A 276 -7.51 -28.31 21.70
N ASP A 277 -7.39 -27.23 20.94
CA ASP A 277 -8.49 -26.42 20.42
C ASP A 277 -8.42 -26.31 18.88
N PRO A 278 -8.93 -27.32 18.17
CA PRO A 278 -8.78 -27.42 16.72
C PRO A 278 -9.64 -26.43 15.94
N LYS A 279 -10.65 -25.82 16.55
CA LYS A 279 -11.60 -24.91 15.88
C LYS A 279 -11.08 -23.47 15.81
N ASN A 280 -9.79 -23.30 15.53
CA ASN A 280 -9.14 -22.01 15.39
C ASN A 280 -8.42 -21.87 14.03
N ALA A 281 -9.17 -21.40 13.02
CA ALA A 281 -8.68 -21.30 11.64
C ALA A 281 -7.49 -20.34 11.48
N ASP A 282 -7.53 -19.22 12.21
CA ASP A 282 -6.45 -18.21 12.19
C ASP A 282 -5.19 -18.73 12.88
N GLY A 283 -5.35 -19.51 13.95
CA GLY A 283 -4.25 -20.20 14.60
C GLY A 283 -3.55 -21.19 13.66
N TRP A 284 -4.30 -21.98 12.91
CA TRP A 284 -3.74 -22.89 11.90
C TRP A 284 -3.00 -22.15 10.79
N LEU A 285 -3.56 -21.06 10.25
CA LEU A 285 -2.88 -20.23 9.25
C LEU A 285 -1.61 -19.58 9.80
N ARG A 286 -1.62 -19.14 11.05
CA ARG A 286 -0.44 -18.62 11.73
C ARG A 286 0.63 -19.70 11.88
N LEU A 287 0.24 -20.92 12.27
CA LEU A 287 1.16 -22.05 12.41
C LEU A 287 1.83 -22.42 11.07
N ILE A 288 1.04 -22.51 9.99
CA ILE A 288 1.53 -22.77 8.63
C ILE A 288 2.55 -21.71 8.22
N ARG A 289 2.24 -20.41 8.41
CA ARG A 289 3.15 -19.30 8.11
C ARG A 289 4.44 -19.35 8.94
N SER A 290 4.33 -19.65 10.23
CA SER A 290 5.49 -19.77 11.11
C SER A 290 6.45 -20.87 10.65
N TYR A 291 5.93 -22.04 10.27
CA TYR A 291 6.77 -23.11 9.72
C TYR A 291 7.39 -22.74 8.36
N THR A 292 6.67 -22.04 7.49
CA THR A 292 7.22 -21.55 6.21
C THR A 292 8.36 -20.56 6.40
N VAL A 293 8.25 -19.63 7.34
CA VAL A 293 9.32 -18.65 7.66
C VAL A 293 10.55 -19.35 8.24
N LEU A 294 10.36 -20.39 9.03
CA LEU A 294 11.45 -21.22 9.58
C LEU A 294 12.07 -22.17 8.56
N GLY A 295 11.56 -22.20 7.32
CA GLY A 295 12.03 -23.10 6.26
C GLY A 295 11.54 -24.56 6.40
N ASP A 296 10.74 -24.87 7.42
CA ASP A 296 10.21 -26.21 7.67
C ASP A 296 8.92 -26.45 6.88
N ARG A 297 9.08 -26.60 5.55
CA ARG A 297 7.95 -26.84 4.65
C ARG A 297 7.19 -28.14 4.95
N LYS A 298 7.86 -29.13 5.53
CA LYS A 298 7.23 -30.41 5.88
C LYS A 298 6.27 -30.23 7.05
N ALA A 299 6.69 -29.51 8.09
CA ALA A 299 5.81 -29.18 9.21
C ALA A 299 4.65 -28.26 8.79
N ALA A 300 4.90 -27.30 7.88
CA ALA A 300 3.84 -26.44 7.34
C ALA A 300 2.75 -27.26 6.60
N ALA A 301 3.16 -28.23 5.77
CA ALA A 301 2.22 -29.10 5.08
C ALA A 301 1.47 -30.06 6.02
N GLY A 302 2.13 -30.51 7.10
CA GLY A 302 1.50 -31.26 8.19
C GLY A 302 0.43 -30.42 8.92
N ALA A 303 0.75 -29.17 9.25
CA ALA A 303 -0.19 -28.24 9.88
C ALA A 303 -1.41 -27.96 8.98
N LEU A 304 -1.22 -27.84 7.67
CA LEU A 304 -2.33 -27.71 6.71
C LEU A 304 -3.23 -28.94 6.72
N LYS A 305 -2.65 -30.15 6.74
CA LYS A 305 -3.41 -31.40 6.83
C LYS A 305 -4.24 -31.46 8.12
N ASP A 306 -3.63 -31.13 9.25
CA ASP A 306 -4.31 -31.13 10.56
C ASP A 306 -5.43 -30.08 10.61
N ALA A 307 -5.20 -28.89 10.04
CA ALA A 307 -6.21 -27.84 9.90
C ALA A 307 -7.40 -28.29 9.04
N ARG A 308 -7.15 -28.97 7.92
CA ARG A 308 -8.22 -29.53 7.06
C ARG A 308 -9.05 -30.58 7.80
N ALA A 309 -8.41 -31.43 8.59
CA ALA A 309 -9.11 -32.41 9.42
C ALA A 309 -9.96 -31.73 10.51
N ALA A 310 -9.41 -30.69 11.15
CA ALA A 310 -10.10 -29.91 12.17
C ALA A 310 -11.36 -29.19 11.66
N PHE A 311 -11.35 -28.75 10.40
CA PHE A 311 -12.47 -28.06 9.74
C PHE A 311 -13.23 -28.92 8.73
N ALA A 312 -13.14 -30.25 8.83
CA ALA A 312 -13.93 -31.15 8.00
C ALA A 312 -15.43 -30.82 8.13
N GLY A 313 -16.06 -30.46 7.02
CA GLY A 313 -17.47 -30.04 6.96
C GLY A 313 -17.73 -28.52 6.95
N ASP A 314 -16.70 -27.69 7.14
CA ASP A 314 -16.80 -26.22 7.04
C ASP A 314 -16.08 -25.72 5.77
N ALA A 315 -16.78 -25.82 4.63
CA ALA A 315 -16.23 -25.49 3.33
C ALA A 315 -15.72 -24.04 3.19
N PRO A 316 -16.43 -23.01 3.71
CA PRO A 316 -15.91 -21.63 3.69
C PRO A 316 -14.58 -21.47 4.45
N THR A 317 -14.47 -22.08 5.63
CA THR A 317 -13.24 -21.98 6.43
C THR A 317 -12.10 -22.77 5.80
N LEU A 318 -12.37 -23.95 5.23
CA LEU A 318 -11.39 -24.73 4.48
C LEU A 318 -10.86 -23.96 3.27
N ALA A 319 -11.72 -23.31 2.50
CA ALA A 319 -11.31 -22.50 1.35
C ALA A 319 -10.37 -21.36 1.76
N ARG A 320 -10.63 -20.70 2.90
CA ARG A 320 -9.74 -19.66 3.45
C ARG A 320 -8.38 -20.23 3.89
N ILE A 321 -8.38 -21.37 4.58
CA ILE A 321 -7.14 -22.03 5.03
C ILE A 321 -6.29 -22.47 3.83
N ASP A 322 -6.92 -23.04 2.81
CA ASP A 322 -6.28 -23.52 1.59
C ASP A 322 -5.73 -22.39 0.74
N GLU A 323 -6.47 -21.28 0.61
CA GLU A 323 -6.00 -20.06 -0.03
C GLU A 323 -4.76 -19.51 0.68
N GLY A 324 -4.83 -19.36 2.00
CA GLY A 324 -3.71 -18.86 2.78
C GLY A 324 -2.45 -19.74 2.69
N ALA A 325 -2.61 -21.06 2.66
CA ALA A 325 -1.49 -21.98 2.48
C ALA A 325 -0.90 -21.92 1.06
N ARG A 326 -1.74 -21.79 0.04
CA ARG A 326 -1.29 -21.67 -1.37
C ARG A 326 -0.50 -20.40 -1.61
N GLN A 327 -0.90 -19.28 -1.00
CA GLN A 327 -0.15 -18.02 -1.04
C GLN A 327 1.24 -18.15 -0.41
N LEU A 328 1.42 -19.09 0.52
CA LEU A 328 2.70 -19.40 1.16
C LEU A 328 3.50 -20.49 0.42
N GLY A 329 3.00 -20.97 -0.74
CA GLY A 329 3.61 -22.05 -1.50
C GLY A 329 3.57 -23.40 -0.78
N ILE A 330 2.61 -23.59 0.14
CA ILE A 330 2.41 -24.84 0.87
C ILE A 330 1.21 -25.57 0.27
N SER A 331 1.49 -26.72 -0.32
CA SER A 331 0.47 -27.67 -0.78
C SER A 331 0.46 -28.87 0.16
N ALA A 332 -0.72 -29.40 0.47
CA ALA A 332 -0.80 -30.64 1.23
C ALA A 332 -0.24 -31.81 0.40
N PRO A 333 0.45 -32.78 1.03
CA PRO A 333 0.76 -34.05 0.40
C PRO A 333 -0.50 -34.90 0.17
#